data_AF-A0A673BEB7-F1
#
_entry.id   AF-A0A673BEB7-F1
#
_cell.length_a   1.000
_cell.length_b   1.000
_cell.length_c   1.000
_cell.angle_alpha   90.00
_cell.angle_beta   90.00
_cell.angle_gamma   90.00
#
_symmetry.space_group_name_H-M   'P 1'
#
loop_
_entity.id
_entity.type
_entity.pdbx_description
1 polymer ?
#
loop_
_entity_poly.entity_id
_entity_poly.type
_entity_poly.pdbx_seq_one_letter_code
_entity_poly.pdbx_strand_id
1 'polypeptide(L)'
;MDFSGKYELESQENYEAFLEAIGLLSAKTDEKVITEVVQDGNNFTWTQSIPNWSWSNTFTVGQECELVTMTGAKFKAPVTLEGGIISIQFPQYHFTAQITDDKLVMNCVTPGEKGVTFKRLNKRI
;
A
#
# COMPACT_ATOMS: atom_id res chain seq x y z
N MET A 1 -9.34 -0.74 16.65
CA MET A 1 -8.09 -0.53 15.89
C MET A 1 -8.45 0.39 14.77
N ASP A 2 -8.05 1.65 14.89
CA ASP A 2 -8.30 2.64 13.85
C ASP A 2 -7.06 2.67 12.98
N PHE A 3 -7.20 2.28 11.71
CA PHE A 3 -6.17 2.60 10.73
C PHE A 3 -6.06 4.11 10.54
N SER A 4 -7.06 4.88 10.97
CA SER A 4 -7.14 6.32 10.77
C SER A 4 -5.96 7.07 11.40
N GLY A 5 -5.19 7.74 10.55
CA GLY A 5 -4.01 8.48 10.96
C GLY A 5 -3.13 8.87 9.78
N LYS A 6 -2.18 9.76 10.05
CA LYS A 6 -1.09 10.08 9.13
C LYS A 6 0.13 9.29 9.52
N TYR A 7 0.79 8.72 8.52
CA TYR A 7 2.00 7.91 8.67
C TYR A 7 3.07 8.44 7.72
N GLU A 8 4.27 8.69 8.23
CA GLU A 8 5.45 9.01 7.42
C GLU A 8 6.22 7.72 7.14
N LEU A 9 6.67 7.53 5.89
CA LEU A 9 7.63 6.48 5.54
C LEU A 9 8.85 6.53 6.48
N GLU A 10 9.04 5.46 7.25
CA GLU A 10 10.17 5.31 8.17
C GLU A 10 11.26 4.47 7.53
N SER A 11 10.90 3.34 6.92
CA SER A 11 11.85 2.41 6.29
C SER A 11 11.17 1.55 5.24
N GLN A 12 11.94 1.11 4.25
CA GLN A 12 11.45 0.21 3.22
C GLN A 12 12.53 -0.82 2.84
N GLU A 13 12.13 -2.07 2.67
CA GLU A 13 12.99 -3.22 2.41
C GLU A 13 12.58 -3.88 1.09
N ASN A 14 13.57 -4.35 0.32
CA ASN A 14 13.37 -5.01 -0.98
C ASN A 14 12.62 -4.19 -2.04
N TYR A 15 12.64 -2.85 -1.92
CA TYR A 15 11.96 -1.95 -2.86
C TYR A 15 12.50 -2.10 -4.29
N GLU A 16 13.82 -2.12 -4.46
CA GLU A 16 14.45 -2.24 -5.78
C GLU A 16 14.17 -3.59 -6.44
N ALA A 17 14.31 -4.68 -5.68
CA ALA A 17 14.01 -6.02 -6.18
C ALA A 17 12.53 -6.18 -6.57
N PHE A 18 11.62 -5.56 -5.82
CA PHE A 18 10.19 -5.59 -6.13
C PHE A 18 9.85 -4.78 -7.38
N LEU A 19 10.39 -3.57 -7.49
CA LEU A 19 10.25 -2.75 -8.69
C LEU A 19 10.84 -3.41 -9.92
N GLU A 20 11.97 -4.10 -9.79
CA GLU A 20 12.57 -4.89 -10.86
C GLU A 20 11.65 -6.05 -11.29
N ALA A 21 11.11 -6.78 -10.31
CA ALA A 21 10.22 -7.92 -10.56
C ALA A 21 8.92 -7.52 -11.30
N ILE A 22 8.37 -6.34 -11.01
CA ILE A 22 7.17 -5.82 -11.68
C ILE A 22 7.48 -4.91 -12.87
N GLY A 23 8.77 -4.69 -13.20
CA GLY A 23 9.19 -3.82 -14.31
C GLY A 23 8.94 -2.32 -14.10
N LEU A 24 8.79 -1.86 -12.85
CA LEU A 24 8.57 -0.46 -12.47
C LEU A 24 9.81 0.22 -11.85
N LEU A 25 11.02 -0.23 -12.20
CA LEU A 25 12.28 0.39 -11.74
C LEU A 25 12.34 1.91 -12.00
N SER A 26 11.72 2.38 -13.09
CA SER A 26 11.62 3.80 -13.45
C SER A 26 10.71 4.62 -12.52
N ALA A 27 9.84 3.95 -11.76
CA ALA A 27 8.97 4.57 -10.75
C ALA A 27 9.60 4.53 -9.35
N LYS A 28 10.91 4.28 -9.21
CA LYS A 28 11.60 4.32 -7.93
C LYS A 28 11.49 5.72 -7.33
N THR A 29 10.82 5.83 -6.19
CA THR A 29 10.75 7.06 -5.40
C THR A 29 11.54 6.88 -4.12
N ASP A 30 12.60 7.68 -3.97
CA ASP A 30 13.38 7.77 -2.72
C ASP A 30 12.80 8.83 -1.76
N GLU A 31 11.78 9.57 -2.21
CA GLU A 31 11.15 10.61 -1.42
C GLU A 31 10.27 10.03 -0.29
N LYS A 32 10.19 10.79 0.81
CA LYS A 32 9.31 10.46 1.94
C LYS A 32 7.86 10.50 1.48
N VAL A 33 7.21 9.34 1.48
CA VAL A 33 5.77 9.23 1.25
C VAL A 33 5.07 9.42 2.59
N ILE A 34 4.16 10.38 2.66
CA ILE A 34 3.19 10.50 3.74
C ILE A 34 1.95 9.74 3.33
N THR A 35 1.56 8.76 4.13
CA THR A 35 0.35 7.96 3.94
C THR A 35 -0.67 8.37 4.99
N GLU A 36 -1.77 8.95 4.57
CA GLU A 36 -2.94 9.20 5.42
C GLU A 36 -3.99 8.12 5.14
N VAL A 37 -4.42 7.44 6.19
CA VAL A 37 -5.52 6.49 6.12
C VAL A 37 -6.69 7.08 6.89
N VAL A 38 -7.90 6.96 6.34
CA VAL A 38 -9.15 7.32 6.99
C VAL A 38 -10.07 6.11 6.89
N GLN A 39 -10.44 5.55 8.02
CA GLN A 39 -11.34 4.40 8.12
C GLN A 39 -12.73 4.88 8.54
N ASP A 40 -13.72 4.62 7.70
CA ASP A 40 -15.15 4.86 7.94
C ASP A 40 -15.90 3.53 7.86
N GLY A 41 -15.96 2.81 8.98
CA GLY A 41 -16.54 1.46 9.04
C GLY A 41 -15.78 0.46 8.15
N ASN A 42 -16.39 0.12 7.00
CA ASN A 42 -15.83 -0.76 5.97
C ASN A 42 -15.14 0.01 4.83
N ASN A 43 -15.30 1.34 4.77
CA ASN A 43 -14.73 2.16 3.73
C ASN A 43 -13.40 2.75 4.21
N PHE A 44 -12.36 2.61 3.39
CA PHE A 44 -11.02 3.09 3.68
C PHE A 44 -10.64 4.09 2.60
N THR A 45 -10.15 5.25 3.02
CA THR A 45 -9.56 6.24 2.14
C THR A 45 -8.08 6.31 2.43
N TRP A 46 -7.28 5.96 1.44
CA TRP A 46 -5.85 5.85 1.54
C TRP A 46 -5.20 6.90 0.64
N THR A 47 -4.71 7.96 1.26
CA THR A 47 -4.08 9.08 0.58
C THR A 47 -2.58 8.97 0.74
N GLN A 48 -1.85 8.87 -0.37
CA GLN A 48 -0.39 8.95 -0.36
C GLN A 48 0.05 10.27 -0.97
N SER A 49 0.91 10.98 -0.25
CA SER A 49 1.44 12.27 -0.63
C SER A 49 2.96 12.19 -0.66
N ILE A 50 3.54 12.50 -1.81
CA ILE A 50 4.96 12.77 -2.01
C ILE A 50 5.17 14.27 -2.24
N PRO A 51 6.40 14.81 -2.07
CA PRO A 51 6.66 16.24 -2.22
C PRO A 51 6.14 16.86 -3.52
N ASN A 52 6.11 16.08 -4.61
CA ASN A 52 5.74 16.54 -5.94
C ASN A 52 4.35 16.07 -6.42
N TRP A 53 3.67 15.18 -5.70
CA TRP A 53 2.43 14.55 -6.17
C TRP A 53 1.63 13.96 -5.00
N SER A 54 0.31 13.89 -5.09
CA SER A 54 -0.51 13.17 -4.13
C SER A 54 -1.63 12.42 -4.84
N TRP A 55 -1.98 11.24 -4.33
CA TRP A 55 -3.05 10.42 -4.87
C TRP A 55 -3.83 9.78 -3.73
N SER A 56 -5.14 9.68 -3.90
CA SER A 56 -6.05 9.06 -2.95
C SER A 56 -6.74 7.86 -3.57
N ASN A 57 -6.84 6.79 -2.78
CA ASN A 57 -7.44 5.52 -3.13
C ASN A 57 -8.55 5.22 -2.13
N THR A 58 -9.79 5.20 -2.59
CA THR A 58 -10.93 4.84 -1.75
C THR A 58 -11.35 3.43 -2.07
N PHE A 59 -11.37 2.56 -1.06
CA PHE A 59 -11.75 1.17 -1.22
C PHE A 59 -12.59 0.68 -0.05
N THR A 60 -13.53 -0.21 -0.35
CA THR A 60 -14.45 -0.81 0.62
C THR A 60 -14.08 -2.27 0.82
N VAL A 61 -13.86 -2.64 2.08
CA VAL A 61 -13.57 -4.02 2.48
C VAL A 61 -14.74 -4.94 2.15
N GLY A 62 -14.45 -6.06 1.49
CA GLY A 62 -15.41 -7.05 1.03
C GLY A 62 -15.93 -6.80 -0.38
N GLN A 63 -15.45 -5.77 -1.08
CA GLN A 63 -15.86 -5.45 -2.45
C GLN A 63 -14.66 -5.20 -3.37
N GLU A 64 -14.92 -5.28 -4.67
CA GLU A 64 -13.96 -4.90 -5.70
C GLU A 64 -13.95 -3.37 -5.85
N CYS A 65 -12.79 -2.74 -5.67
CA CYS A 65 -12.66 -1.29 -5.68
C CYS A 65 -11.62 -0.84 -6.71
N GLU A 66 -11.86 0.33 -7.30
CA GLU A 66 -10.91 0.97 -8.22
C GLU A 66 -9.80 1.63 -7.40
N LEU A 67 -8.57 1.19 -7.65
CA LEU A 67 -7.36 1.67 -7.03
C LEU A 67 -6.46 2.26 -8.12
N VAL A 68 -5.72 3.29 -7.76
CA VAL A 68 -4.80 4.03 -8.60
C VAL A 68 -3.38 3.80 -8.09
N THR A 69 -2.50 3.32 -8.96
CA THR A 69 -1.07 3.20 -8.65
C THR A 69 -0.39 4.57 -8.72
N MET A 70 0.83 4.65 -8.19
CA MET A 70 1.69 5.83 -8.32
C MET A 70 2.00 6.21 -9.78
N THR A 71 1.86 5.27 -10.72
CA THR A 71 2.01 5.54 -12.17
C THR A 71 0.74 6.12 -12.81
N GLY A 72 -0.33 6.34 -12.04
CA GLY A 72 -1.62 6.79 -12.54
C GLY A 72 -2.47 5.69 -13.18
N ALA A 73 -2.02 4.44 -13.14
CA ALA A 73 -2.78 3.31 -13.67
C ALA A 73 -3.91 2.94 -12.71
N LYS A 74 -5.12 2.90 -13.25
CA LYS A 74 -6.32 2.48 -12.52
C LYS A 74 -6.55 0.99 -12.74
N PHE A 75 -6.80 0.26 -11.67
CA PHE A 75 -7.15 -1.15 -11.73
C PHE A 75 -8.18 -1.45 -10.66
N LYS A 76 -8.92 -2.55 -10.83
CA LYS A 76 -9.89 -3.00 -9.85
C LYS A 76 -9.33 -4.20 -9.12
N ALA A 77 -9.43 -4.19 -7.79
CA ALA A 77 -9.01 -5.32 -6.98
C ALA A 77 -9.97 -5.54 -5.80
N PRO A 78 -10.24 -6.81 -5.43
CA PRO A 78 -10.98 -7.12 -4.23
C PRO A 78 -10.14 -6.78 -3.00
N VAL A 79 -10.73 -6.03 -2.07
CA VAL A 79 -10.12 -5.76 -0.77
C VAL A 79 -10.75 -6.64 0.28
N THR A 80 -9.92 -7.30 1.07
CA THR A 80 -10.31 -8.15 2.19
C THR A 80 -9.69 -7.61 3.48
N LEU A 81 -10.36 -7.81 4.61
CA LEU A 81 -9.86 -7.45 5.93
C LEU A 81 -10.04 -8.66 6.83
N GLU A 82 -8.95 -9.34 7.17
CA GLU A 82 -8.95 -10.47 8.09
C GLU A 82 -8.07 -10.14 9.28
N GLY A 83 -8.62 -10.24 10.50
CA GLY A 83 -7.85 -10.03 11.74
C GLY A 83 -7.22 -8.65 11.89
N GLY A 84 -7.74 -7.63 11.20
CA GLY A 84 -7.13 -6.28 11.18
C GLY A 84 -5.97 -6.14 10.20
N ILE A 85 -5.88 -7.03 9.20
CA ILE A 85 -4.92 -6.96 8.10
C ILE A 85 -5.72 -6.78 6.81
N ILE A 86 -5.51 -5.63 6.15
CA ILE A 86 -6.06 -5.34 4.83
C ILE A 86 -5.25 -6.14 3.82
N SER A 87 -5.90 -6.99 3.01
CA SER A 87 -5.26 -7.73 1.93
C SER A 87 -5.95 -7.41 0.61
N ILE A 88 -5.16 -7.00 -0.37
CA ILE A 88 -5.61 -6.62 -1.70
C ILE A 88 -4.87 -7.53 -2.69
N GLN A 89 -5.63 -8.31 -3.44
CA GLN A 89 -5.07 -9.23 -4.41
C GLN A 89 -4.99 -8.56 -5.78
N PHE A 90 -3.78 -8.22 -6.21
CA PHE A 90 -3.53 -7.72 -7.56
C PHE A 90 -3.13 -8.88 -8.47
N PRO A 91 -3.37 -8.78 -9.79
CA PRO A 91 -2.88 -9.76 -10.74
C PRO A 91 -1.34 -9.83 -10.78
N GLN A 92 -0.65 -8.73 -10.45
CA GLN A 92 0.82 -8.65 -10.46
C GLN A 92 1.47 -8.84 -9.08
N TYR A 93 0.74 -8.68 -7.97
CA TYR A 93 1.27 -8.83 -6.60
C TYR A 93 0.16 -8.93 -5.54
N HIS A 94 0.49 -9.44 -4.36
CA HIS A 94 -0.39 -9.44 -3.21
C HIS A 94 0.03 -8.31 -2.28
N PHE A 95 -0.84 -7.33 -2.11
CA PHE A 95 -0.62 -6.24 -1.17
C PHE A 95 -1.30 -6.58 0.15
N THR A 96 -0.62 -6.37 1.26
CA THR A 96 -1.16 -6.50 2.60
C THR A 96 -0.76 -5.30 3.44
N ALA A 97 -1.63 -4.84 4.32
CA ALA A 97 -1.36 -3.72 5.21
C ALA A 97 -1.94 -4.00 6.59
N GLN A 98 -1.16 -3.73 7.63
CA GLN A 98 -1.56 -3.90 9.02
C GLN A 98 -0.97 -2.79 9.89
N ILE A 99 -1.62 -2.52 11.02
CA ILE A 99 -1.07 -1.65 12.06
C ILE A 99 -0.38 -2.54 13.10
N THR A 100 0.91 -2.30 13.34
CA THR A 100 1.71 -2.98 14.37
C THR A 100 2.40 -1.91 15.21
N ASP A 101 2.17 -1.90 16.53
CA ASP A 101 2.78 -0.93 17.47
C ASP A 101 2.62 0.55 17.01
N ASP A 102 1.42 0.93 16.57
CA ASP A 102 1.10 2.27 16.03
C ASP A 102 1.87 2.64 14.74
N LYS A 103 2.49 1.64 14.08
CA LYS A 103 3.13 1.77 12.78
C LYS A 103 2.33 1.06 11.70
N LEU A 104 2.20 1.70 10.55
CA LEU A 104 1.57 1.12 9.37
C LEU A 104 2.60 0.32 8.58
N VAL A 105 2.46 -1.01 8.65
CA VAL A 105 3.31 -1.97 7.96
C VAL A 105 2.57 -2.44 6.71
N MET A 106 3.14 -2.14 5.54
CA MET A 106 2.63 -2.55 4.24
C MET A 106 3.59 -3.57 3.62
N ASN A 107 3.08 -4.70 3.13
CA ASN A 107 3.87 -5.70 2.45
C ASN A 107 3.29 -5.96 1.06
N CYS A 108 4.13 -5.95 0.03
CA CYS A 108 3.77 -6.39 -1.32
C CYS A 108 4.57 -7.63 -1.68
N VAL A 109 3.89 -8.70 -2.10
CA VAL A 109 4.51 -9.97 -2.47
C VAL A 109 4.21 -10.26 -3.94
N THR A 110 5.22 -10.35 -4.80
CA THR A 110 5.00 -10.77 -6.20
C THR A 110 4.79 -12.28 -6.30
N PRO A 111 3.84 -12.77 -7.11
CA PRO A 111 3.71 -14.18 -7.44
C PRO A 111 4.82 -14.61 -8.42
N GLY A 112 5.43 -15.77 -8.19
CA GLY A 112 6.46 -16.37 -9.05
C GLY A 112 7.55 -17.10 -8.27
N GLU A 113 8.39 -17.89 -8.95
CA GLU A 113 9.51 -18.63 -8.34
C GLU A 113 10.58 -17.72 -7.71
N LYS A 114 10.62 -16.45 -8.11
CA LYS A 114 11.42 -15.37 -7.51
C LYS A 114 10.52 -14.34 -6.82
N GLY A 115 9.52 -14.79 -6.07
CA GLY A 115 8.60 -13.90 -5.35
C GLY A 115 9.37 -12.94 -4.44
N VAL A 116 9.33 -11.65 -4.75
CA VAL A 116 9.96 -10.61 -3.95
C VAL A 116 8.94 -10.09 -2.97
N THR A 117 9.34 -10.03 -1.69
CA THR A 117 8.53 -9.41 -0.64
C THR A 117 9.08 -8.03 -0.34
N PHE A 118 8.40 -7.00 -0.85
CA PHE A 118 8.63 -5.62 -0.45
C PHE A 118 7.91 -5.36 0.87
N LYS A 119 8.62 -4.75 1.82
CA LYS A 119 8.05 -4.34 3.09
C LYS A 119 8.29 -2.86 3.31
N ARG A 120 7.27 -2.16 3.79
CA ARG A 120 7.31 -0.73 4.07
C ARG A 120 6.79 -0.49 5.48
N LEU A 121 7.59 0.16 6.30
CA LEU A 121 7.19 0.64 7.61
C LEU A 121 6.95 2.14 7.53
N ASN A 122 5.78 2.56 7.97
CA ASN A 122 5.43 3.97 8.12
C ASN A 122 5.10 4.22 9.59
N LYS A 123 5.78 5.18 10.20
CA LYS A 123 5.53 5.58 11.59
C LYS A 123 4.41 6.61 11.62
N ARG A 124 3.53 6.55 12.61
CA ARG A 124 2.52 7.60 12.79
C ARG A 124 3.16 8.94 13.12
N ILE A 125 2.62 10.03 12.59
CA ILE A 125 3.05 11.42 12.85
C ILE A 125 1.90 12.29 13.35
#